data_AF-A0A9E3R4K0-F1
#
_entry.id   AF-A0A9E3R4K0-F1
#
_cell.length_a   1.000
_cell.length_b   1.000
_cell.length_c   1.000
_cell.angle_alpha   90.00
_cell.angle_beta   90.00
_cell.angle_gamma   90.00
#
_symmetry.space_group_name_H-M   'P 1'
#
loop_
_entity.id
_entity.type
_entity.pdbx_description
1 polymer ?
#
loop_
_entity_poly.entity_id
_entity_poly.type
_entity_poly.pdbx_seq_one_letter_code
_entity_poly.pdbx_strand_id
1 'polypeptide(L)'
;MKRRVLLLTCLALAACPRRVPGPTEVLDDAAARAQAGGASARELALAGFHALAVQGDVELARTRFDQSLALDPAEPWALHGQGWVAWWHGHPERALQAAAALCLKAPRHPLAAVAARTLFESAGQSRQGDDQILEVSAQALAAGARGDVAWLLRAARAAIFANRQSPERAQAVAELGSPTEALLVGPLSPWHVLDALERLPPEEKGQLDGVPGARTLRFADAHLSLTGESGSGDGYLFGSDVTVAQEGDYLLRSVSQLDHAVVLDGAPVLQRSTWKLPASSQAVRGVHLTAGVHRLVVRAFKGGLQGHVWVSLQPADGQAPRLTFAAAKGPPPARWGPAPTPADDEPSTVPGSYPTAQSLAEALEPEGGAALAALVAAADARGRDRDGVKTLLDALPPSVAAPAVLVARAEVALEDRALPARVSRGRATRDLEQALEKDPHSVPALLAQATLAFEDARYADAMELAARARAAHTPAGAPVALLEARVAQALNLDGRAEQAVAATLTAHAGDCEALALQADVARRHDALELERHRQEALAGCPGAQ
;
A
#
# COMPACT_ATOMS: atom_id res chain seq x y z
N MET A 1 -21.02 49.54 39.21
CA MET A 1 -21.90 48.55 38.56
C MET A 1 -21.73 48.43 37.03
N LYS A 2 -21.37 49.49 36.28
CA LYS A 2 -21.27 49.43 34.79
C LYS A 2 -20.17 48.53 34.21
N ARG A 3 -19.05 48.28 34.92
CA ARG A 3 -17.96 47.38 34.45
C ARG A 3 -18.26 45.88 34.56
N ARG A 4 -19.15 45.46 35.47
CA ARG A 4 -19.54 44.05 35.62
C ARG A 4 -20.55 43.60 34.56
N VAL A 5 -21.38 44.52 34.07
CA VAL A 5 -22.33 44.24 32.98
C VAL A 5 -21.59 44.05 31.64
N LEU A 6 -20.52 44.80 31.37
CA LEU A 6 -19.74 44.68 30.12
C LEU A 6 -18.95 43.36 30.02
N LEU A 7 -18.44 42.84 31.15
CA LEU A 7 -17.70 41.56 31.19
C LEU A 7 -18.61 40.34 30.99
N LEU A 8 -19.87 40.42 31.43
CA LEU A 8 -20.86 39.36 31.23
C LEU A 8 -21.36 39.29 29.78
N THR A 9 -21.46 40.42 29.07
CA THR A 9 -21.81 40.41 27.63
C THR A 9 -20.67 39.90 26.74
N CYS A 10 -19.40 40.14 27.09
CA CYS A 10 -18.27 39.58 26.34
C CYS A 10 -18.12 38.05 26.52
N LEU A 11 -18.46 37.51 27.70
CA LEU A 11 -18.49 36.06 27.94
C LEU A 11 -19.65 35.35 27.23
N ALA A 12 -20.80 36.01 27.09
CA ALA A 12 -21.96 35.46 26.37
C ALA A 12 -21.77 35.39 24.84
N LEU A 13 -20.98 36.30 24.26
CA LEU A 13 -20.65 36.29 22.82
C LEU A 13 -19.50 35.33 22.45
N ALA A 14 -18.73 34.85 23.43
CA ALA A 14 -17.68 33.84 23.23
C ALA A 14 -18.20 32.39 23.41
N ALA A 15 -19.47 32.22 23.79
CA ALA A 15 -20.11 30.94 24.07
C ALA A 15 -21.08 30.48 22.98
N CYS A 16 -20.80 30.77 21.70
CA CYS A 16 -21.44 30.01 20.63
C CYS A 16 -20.93 28.56 20.73
N PRO A 17 -21.78 27.57 21.03
CA PRO A 17 -21.34 26.19 21.01
C PRO A 17 -20.77 25.91 19.62
N ARG A 18 -19.48 25.59 19.53
CA ARG A 18 -18.88 25.12 18.28
C ARG A 18 -19.69 23.91 17.86
N ARG A 19 -20.53 24.06 16.83
CA ARG A 19 -21.21 22.95 16.17
C ARG A 19 -20.11 22.03 15.68
N VAL A 20 -20.05 20.83 16.23
CA VAL A 20 -19.22 19.77 15.66
C VAL A 20 -19.88 19.39 14.35
N PRO A 21 -19.19 19.52 13.20
CA PRO A 21 -19.77 19.16 11.92
C PRO A 21 -20.18 17.69 11.92
N GLY A 22 -21.28 17.36 11.26
CA GLY A 22 -21.64 15.96 11.02
C GLY A 22 -20.55 15.24 10.23
N PRO A 23 -20.41 13.91 10.37
CA PRO A 23 -19.35 13.13 9.71
C PRO A 23 -19.38 13.22 8.17
N THR A 24 -20.53 13.54 7.57
CA THR A 24 -20.71 13.75 6.13
C THR A 24 -20.94 15.22 5.74
N GLU A 25 -20.93 16.16 6.69
CA GLU A 25 -21.35 17.55 6.44
C GLU A 25 -20.57 18.21 5.29
N VAL A 26 -19.27 17.94 5.19
CA VAL A 26 -18.40 18.41 4.09
C VAL A 26 -18.88 17.90 2.73
N LEU A 27 -19.30 16.64 2.65
CA LEU A 27 -19.79 16.01 1.42
C LEU A 27 -21.19 16.52 1.06
N ASP A 28 -22.05 16.68 2.05
CA ASP A 28 -23.41 17.19 1.89
C ASP A 28 -23.40 18.64 1.37
N ASP A 29 -22.55 19.49 1.96
CA ASP A 29 -22.36 20.88 1.53
C ASP A 29 -21.78 20.96 0.10
N ALA A 30 -20.78 20.13 -0.21
CA ALA A 30 -20.19 20.06 -1.53
C ALA A 30 -21.22 19.63 -2.59
N ALA A 31 -22.05 18.63 -2.28
CA ALA A 31 -23.13 18.18 -3.16
C ALA A 31 -24.17 19.28 -3.40
N ALA A 32 -24.58 20.01 -2.35
CA ALA A 32 -25.51 21.12 -2.47
C ALA A 32 -24.96 22.25 -3.36
N ARG A 33 -23.68 22.61 -3.20
CA ARG A 33 -23.02 23.62 -4.05
C ARG A 33 -22.87 23.17 -5.49
N ALA A 34 -22.52 21.90 -5.72
CA ALA A 34 -22.43 21.33 -7.06
C ALA A 34 -23.77 21.31 -7.81
N GLN A 35 -24.89 21.23 -7.07
CA GLN A 35 -26.25 21.34 -7.63
C GLN A 35 -26.65 22.80 -7.91
N ALA A 36 -26.27 23.75 -7.04
CA ALA A 36 -26.60 25.16 -7.20
C ALA A 36 -25.90 25.83 -8.41
N GLY A 37 -24.81 25.24 -8.91
CA GLY A 37 -23.99 25.80 -9.98
C GLY A 37 -23.00 26.84 -9.45
N GLY A 38 -21.71 26.68 -9.75
CA GLY A 38 -20.63 27.53 -9.22
C GLY A 38 -19.75 26.87 -8.15
N ALA A 39 -19.82 25.55 -7.99
CA ALA A 39 -18.86 24.80 -7.19
C ALA A 39 -17.44 24.90 -7.76
N SER A 40 -16.46 25.03 -6.87
CA SER A 40 -15.03 24.90 -7.19
C SER A 40 -14.69 23.48 -7.65
N ALA A 41 -13.49 23.28 -8.23
CA ALA A 41 -13.00 21.95 -8.58
C ALA A 41 -13.06 20.99 -7.37
N ARG A 42 -12.53 21.43 -6.22
CA ARG A 42 -12.57 20.65 -4.97
C ARG A 42 -14.00 20.27 -4.56
N GLU A 43 -14.94 21.21 -4.57
CA GLU A 43 -16.33 20.94 -4.20
C GLU A 43 -17.01 19.97 -5.19
N LEU A 44 -16.68 20.06 -6.48
CA LEU A 44 -17.14 19.07 -7.46
C LEU A 44 -16.55 17.68 -7.19
N ALA A 45 -15.26 17.60 -6.87
CA ALA A 45 -14.63 16.33 -6.50
C ALA A 45 -15.30 15.71 -5.26
N LEU A 46 -15.51 16.49 -4.20
CA LEU A 46 -16.18 16.04 -2.98
C LEU A 46 -17.64 15.66 -3.22
N ALA A 47 -18.35 16.39 -4.09
CA ALA A 47 -19.69 16.00 -4.54
C ALA A 47 -19.69 14.68 -5.32
N GLY A 48 -18.61 14.38 -6.05
CA GLY A 48 -18.40 13.08 -6.68
C GLY A 48 -18.27 11.95 -5.65
N PHE A 49 -17.52 12.16 -4.57
CA PHE A 49 -17.47 11.19 -3.47
C PHE A 49 -18.77 11.08 -2.69
N HIS A 50 -19.53 12.16 -2.55
CA HIS A 50 -20.90 12.07 -2.02
C HIS A 50 -21.76 11.15 -2.89
N ALA A 51 -21.76 11.36 -4.21
CA ALA A 51 -22.50 10.51 -5.14
C ALA A 51 -22.06 9.04 -5.03
N LEU A 52 -20.76 8.77 -4.95
CA LEU A 52 -20.21 7.42 -4.87
C LEU A 52 -20.48 6.72 -3.52
N ALA A 53 -20.14 7.36 -2.40
CA ALA A 53 -20.07 6.73 -1.08
C ALA A 53 -21.35 6.90 -0.23
N VAL A 54 -22.20 7.88 -0.57
CA VAL A 54 -23.48 8.12 0.12
C VAL A 54 -24.65 7.69 -0.76
N GLN A 55 -24.70 8.15 -2.01
CA GLN A 55 -25.84 7.88 -2.91
C GLN A 55 -25.71 6.55 -3.67
N GLY A 56 -24.49 6.04 -3.86
CA GLY A 56 -24.23 4.88 -4.71
C GLY A 56 -24.38 5.16 -6.21
N ASP A 57 -24.33 6.42 -6.64
CA ASP A 57 -24.46 6.83 -8.04
C ASP A 57 -23.08 7.06 -8.68
N VAL A 58 -22.54 6.01 -9.30
CA VAL A 58 -21.20 5.98 -9.89
C VAL A 58 -21.11 6.86 -11.14
N GLU A 59 -22.19 6.95 -11.92
CA GLU A 59 -22.24 7.74 -13.15
C GLU A 59 -22.26 9.24 -12.86
N LEU A 60 -23.04 9.64 -11.84
CA LEU A 60 -22.99 10.99 -11.32
C LEU A 60 -21.60 11.29 -10.74
N ALA A 61 -21.03 10.37 -9.95
CA ALA A 61 -19.69 10.54 -9.40
C ALA A 61 -18.64 10.80 -10.50
N ARG A 62 -18.61 9.97 -11.55
CA ARG A 62 -17.75 10.15 -12.73
C ARG A 62 -17.92 11.54 -13.35
N THR A 63 -19.17 11.93 -13.61
CA THR A 63 -19.49 13.24 -14.20
C THR A 63 -18.96 14.39 -13.34
N ARG A 64 -19.05 14.28 -12.01
CA ARG A 64 -18.54 15.30 -11.09
C ARG A 64 -17.01 15.35 -11.05
N PHE A 65 -16.34 14.20 -11.09
CA PHE A 65 -14.88 14.15 -11.20
C PHE A 65 -14.39 14.73 -12.53
N ASP A 66 -15.07 14.43 -13.65
CA ASP A 66 -14.75 15.01 -14.96
C ASP A 66 -14.91 16.53 -14.96
N GLN A 67 -16.02 17.04 -14.39
CA GLN A 67 -16.25 18.49 -14.24
C GLN A 67 -15.19 19.14 -13.36
N SER A 68 -14.79 18.49 -12.27
CA SER A 68 -13.70 18.98 -11.42
C SER A 68 -12.38 19.09 -12.19
N LEU A 69 -12.00 18.05 -12.94
CA LEU A 69 -10.74 18.04 -13.70
C LEU A 69 -10.76 18.99 -14.90
N ALA A 70 -11.94 19.32 -15.43
CA ALA A 70 -12.08 20.38 -16.43
C ALA A 70 -11.80 21.77 -15.85
N LEU A 71 -12.11 22.00 -14.56
CA LEU A 71 -11.80 23.25 -13.87
C LEU A 71 -10.35 23.31 -13.37
N ASP A 72 -9.87 22.23 -12.78
CA ASP A 72 -8.48 22.07 -12.33
C ASP A 72 -7.97 20.66 -12.65
N PRO A 73 -7.15 20.51 -13.70
CA PRO A 73 -6.57 19.22 -14.07
C PRO A 73 -5.65 18.59 -13.03
N ALA A 74 -5.23 19.35 -12.00
CA ALA A 74 -4.38 18.90 -10.91
C ALA A 74 -5.14 18.60 -9.61
N GLU A 75 -6.48 18.73 -9.59
CA GLU A 75 -7.30 18.54 -8.39
C GLU A 75 -7.14 17.11 -7.81
N PRO A 76 -6.49 16.95 -6.65
CA PRO A 76 -6.10 15.63 -6.13
C PRO A 76 -7.26 14.69 -5.86
N TRP A 77 -8.37 15.21 -5.32
CA TRP A 77 -9.52 14.39 -4.99
C TRP A 77 -10.22 13.88 -6.24
N ALA A 78 -10.28 14.67 -7.31
CA ALA A 78 -10.89 14.24 -8.55
C ALA A 78 -10.03 13.20 -9.28
N LEU A 79 -8.70 13.34 -9.28
CA LEU A 79 -7.80 12.30 -9.81
C LEU A 79 -7.93 11.00 -9.02
N HIS A 80 -7.98 11.05 -7.69
CA HIS A 80 -8.21 9.86 -6.87
C HIS A 80 -9.59 9.23 -7.16
N GLY A 81 -10.64 10.07 -7.28
CA GLY A 81 -12.00 9.63 -7.61
C GLY A 81 -12.11 8.94 -8.96
N GLN A 82 -11.42 9.45 -9.99
CA GLN A 82 -11.31 8.77 -11.30
C GLN A 82 -10.70 7.38 -11.18
N GLY A 83 -9.65 7.25 -10.36
CA GLY A 83 -9.05 5.95 -10.08
C GLY A 83 -10.03 4.97 -9.44
N TRP A 84 -10.86 5.45 -8.52
CA TRP A 84 -11.85 4.61 -7.84
C TRP A 84 -13.01 4.20 -8.74
N VAL A 85 -13.50 5.11 -9.58
CA VAL A 85 -14.51 4.79 -10.62
C VAL A 85 -13.95 3.79 -11.64
N ALA A 86 -12.70 3.98 -12.06
CA ALA A 86 -12.03 3.03 -12.94
C ALA A 86 -11.95 1.63 -12.31
N TRP A 87 -11.54 1.53 -11.05
CA TRP A 87 -11.56 0.28 -10.30
C TRP A 87 -12.98 -0.30 -10.17
N TRP A 88 -14.00 0.54 -9.92
CA TRP A 88 -15.40 0.13 -9.85
C TRP A 88 -15.92 -0.49 -11.15
N HIS A 89 -15.36 -0.08 -12.30
CA HIS A 89 -15.69 -0.66 -13.59
C HIS A 89 -14.73 -1.77 -14.03
N GLY A 90 -13.77 -2.15 -13.18
CA GLY A 90 -12.79 -3.20 -13.46
C GLY A 90 -11.68 -2.77 -14.44
N HIS A 91 -11.37 -1.48 -14.54
CA HIS A 91 -10.35 -0.92 -15.43
C HIS A 91 -9.07 -0.53 -14.67
N PRO A 92 -8.23 -1.49 -14.24
CA PRO A 92 -7.01 -1.19 -13.48
C PRO A 92 -6.03 -0.31 -14.26
N GLU A 93 -6.01 -0.37 -15.60
CA GLU A 93 -5.18 0.49 -16.45
C GLU A 93 -5.57 1.97 -16.33
N ARG A 94 -6.87 2.27 -16.23
CA ARG A 94 -7.35 3.64 -16.02
C ARG A 94 -7.10 4.09 -14.59
N ALA A 95 -7.21 3.18 -13.63
CA ALA A 95 -6.82 3.46 -12.25
C ALA A 95 -5.32 3.78 -12.14
N LEU A 96 -4.46 3.04 -12.85
CA LEU A 96 -3.03 3.30 -12.96
C LEU A 96 -2.75 4.68 -13.57
N GLN A 97 -3.46 5.05 -14.65
CA GLN A 97 -3.34 6.38 -15.28
C GLN A 97 -3.73 7.51 -14.33
N ALA A 98 -4.83 7.36 -13.59
CA ALA A 98 -5.28 8.34 -12.60
C ALA A 98 -4.26 8.47 -11.45
N ALA A 99 -3.73 7.36 -10.95
CA ALA A 99 -2.67 7.34 -9.95
C ALA A 99 -1.39 8.02 -10.45
N ALA A 100 -0.97 7.73 -11.68
CA ALA A 100 0.17 8.38 -12.32
C ALA A 100 -0.02 9.90 -12.43
N ALA A 101 -1.18 10.34 -12.90
CA ALA A 101 -1.51 11.76 -13.00
C ALA A 101 -1.46 12.45 -11.63
N LEU A 102 -1.93 11.79 -10.57
CA LEU A 102 -1.90 12.32 -9.21
C LEU A 102 -0.46 12.49 -8.69
N CYS A 103 0.38 11.48 -8.87
CA CYS A 103 1.80 11.54 -8.51
C CYS A 103 2.55 12.66 -9.25
N LEU A 104 2.21 12.93 -10.52
CA LEU A 104 2.86 13.97 -11.32
C LEU A 104 2.38 15.38 -10.96
N LYS A 105 1.07 15.56 -10.78
CA LYS A 105 0.45 16.88 -10.65
C LYS A 105 0.38 17.38 -9.21
N ALA A 106 0.31 16.47 -8.24
CA ALA A 106 0.25 16.80 -6.82
C ALA A 106 1.17 15.90 -5.97
N PRO A 107 2.48 15.80 -6.27
CA PRO A 107 3.42 14.84 -5.64
C PRO A 107 3.58 14.98 -4.11
N ARG A 108 3.09 16.07 -3.52
CA ARG A 108 3.17 16.36 -2.08
C ARG A 108 1.85 16.23 -1.34
N HIS A 109 0.76 16.00 -2.06
CA HIS A 109 -0.56 15.81 -1.46
C HIS A 109 -0.64 14.44 -0.76
N PRO A 110 -1.35 14.28 0.37
CA PRO A 110 -1.46 12.98 1.04
C PRO A 110 -2.00 11.85 0.12
N LEU A 111 -2.98 12.15 -0.74
CA LEU A 111 -3.48 11.19 -1.73
C LEU A 111 -2.43 10.71 -2.75
N ALA A 112 -1.33 11.44 -2.97
CA ALA A 112 -0.25 10.96 -3.82
C ALA A 112 0.46 9.73 -3.22
N ALA A 113 0.42 9.54 -1.90
CA ALA A 113 0.95 8.32 -1.28
C ALA A 113 0.07 7.10 -1.61
N VAL A 114 -1.26 7.29 -1.63
CA VAL A 114 -2.23 6.27 -2.06
C VAL A 114 -1.99 5.91 -3.54
N ALA A 115 -1.87 6.92 -4.40
CA ALA A 115 -1.57 6.70 -5.81
C ALA A 115 -0.21 6.01 -6.04
N ALA A 116 0.85 6.43 -5.34
CA ALA A 116 2.15 5.78 -5.44
C ALA A 116 2.10 4.32 -4.99
N ARG A 117 1.22 3.97 -4.04
CA ARG A 117 0.99 2.59 -3.63
C ARG A 117 0.30 1.78 -4.73
N THR A 118 -0.70 2.35 -5.40
CA THR A 118 -1.30 1.73 -6.59
C THR A 118 -0.25 1.48 -7.68
N LEU A 119 0.63 2.45 -7.96
CA LEU A 119 1.73 2.25 -8.93
C LEU A 119 2.67 1.12 -8.50
N PHE A 120 2.99 1.03 -7.20
CA PHE A 120 3.83 -0.04 -6.66
C PHE A 120 3.16 -1.42 -6.75
N GLU A 121 1.87 -1.53 -6.40
CA GLU A 121 1.10 -2.77 -6.48
C GLU A 121 0.88 -3.24 -7.93
N SER A 122 0.87 -2.31 -8.88
CA SER A 122 0.80 -2.60 -10.31
C SER A 122 2.13 -2.98 -10.95
N ALA A 123 3.25 -2.82 -10.26
CA ALA A 123 4.57 -3.18 -10.78
C ALA A 123 4.65 -4.68 -11.09
N GLY A 124 5.06 -5.03 -12.31
CA GLY A 124 5.16 -6.39 -12.82
C GLY A 124 3.84 -6.99 -13.33
N GLN A 125 2.71 -6.26 -13.29
CA GLN A 125 1.44 -6.78 -13.81
C GLN A 125 1.38 -6.76 -15.34
N SER A 126 1.98 -5.75 -15.98
CA SER A 126 2.09 -5.67 -17.44
C SER A 126 3.35 -4.90 -17.87
N ARG A 127 3.92 -5.26 -19.02
CA ARG A 127 5.12 -4.55 -19.53
C ARG A 127 4.85 -3.08 -19.84
N GLN A 128 3.71 -2.79 -20.46
CA GLN A 128 3.30 -1.42 -20.78
C GLN A 128 3.07 -0.59 -19.52
N GLY A 129 2.39 -1.16 -18.51
CA GLY A 129 2.21 -0.51 -17.22
C GLY A 129 3.54 -0.23 -16.52
N ASP A 130 4.47 -1.19 -16.57
CA ASP A 130 5.82 -1.01 -16.02
C ASP A 130 6.58 0.15 -16.69
N ASP A 131 6.53 0.27 -18.02
CA ASP A 131 7.20 1.38 -18.73
C ASP A 131 6.61 2.74 -18.30
N GLN A 132 5.28 2.82 -18.17
CA GLN A 132 4.61 3.99 -17.64
C GLN A 132 5.01 4.28 -16.19
N ILE A 133 5.08 3.27 -15.32
CA ILE A 133 5.49 3.42 -13.92
C ILE A 133 6.93 3.93 -13.84
N LEU A 134 7.85 3.40 -14.65
CA LEU A 134 9.25 3.85 -14.69
C LEU A 134 9.35 5.34 -15.08
N GLU A 135 8.64 5.75 -16.12
CA GLU A 135 8.60 7.13 -16.60
C GLU A 135 8.03 8.09 -15.53
N VAL A 136 6.83 7.77 -15.03
CA VAL A 136 6.11 8.56 -14.03
C VAL A 136 6.92 8.68 -12.75
N SER A 137 7.53 7.58 -12.31
CA SER A 137 8.35 7.58 -11.10
C SER A 137 9.53 8.54 -11.22
N ALA A 138 10.24 8.53 -12.36
CA ALA A 138 11.35 9.45 -12.59
C ALA A 138 10.89 10.92 -12.58
N GLN A 139 9.78 11.22 -13.27
CA GLN A 139 9.24 12.58 -13.36
C GLN A 139 8.70 13.09 -12.02
N ALA A 140 7.95 12.28 -11.28
CA ALA A 140 7.39 12.68 -9.98
C ALA A 140 8.47 12.86 -8.90
N LEU A 141 9.52 12.01 -8.91
CA LEU A 141 10.70 12.20 -8.05
C LEU A 141 11.41 13.53 -8.38
N ALA A 142 11.59 13.86 -9.65
CA ALA A 142 12.15 15.14 -10.08
C ALA A 142 11.26 16.35 -9.73
N ALA A 143 9.94 16.16 -9.72
CA ALA A 143 8.95 17.16 -9.31
C ALA A 143 8.85 17.35 -7.78
N GLY A 144 9.68 16.66 -7.00
CA GLY A 144 9.75 16.83 -5.55
C GLY A 144 8.76 15.98 -4.75
N ALA A 145 8.43 14.79 -5.25
CA ALA A 145 7.86 13.73 -4.43
C ALA A 145 8.79 13.43 -3.24
N ARG A 146 8.19 13.20 -2.07
CA ARG A 146 8.91 12.98 -0.80
C ARG A 146 8.16 11.99 0.09
N GLY A 147 8.76 11.62 1.22
CA GLY A 147 8.12 10.71 2.18
C GLY A 147 7.74 9.36 1.58
N ASP A 148 6.53 8.90 1.86
CA ASP A 148 5.99 7.63 1.35
C ASP A 148 5.89 7.61 -0.18
N VAL A 149 5.57 8.75 -0.82
CA VAL A 149 5.48 8.85 -2.29
C VAL A 149 6.83 8.50 -2.92
N ALA A 150 7.90 9.17 -2.49
CA ALA A 150 9.23 8.95 -3.05
C ALA A 150 9.74 7.53 -2.80
N TRP A 151 9.47 6.98 -1.61
CA TRP A 151 9.83 5.60 -1.28
C TRP A 151 9.10 4.60 -2.17
N LEU A 152 7.77 4.73 -2.31
CA LEU A 152 6.94 3.81 -3.10
C LEU A 152 7.30 3.83 -4.59
N LEU A 153 7.57 5.01 -5.16
CA LEU A 153 8.00 5.12 -6.55
C LEU A 153 9.36 4.45 -6.81
N ARG A 154 10.31 4.56 -5.87
CA ARG A 154 11.59 3.84 -5.95
C ARG A 154 11.40 2.34 -5.77
N ALA A 155 10.50 1.93 -4.88
CA ALA A 155 10.15 0.52 -4.67
C ALA A 155 9.57 -0.10 -5.94
N ALA A 156 8.69 0.64 -6.63
CA ALA A 156 8.12 0.20 -7.90
C ALA A 156 9.21 0.02 -8.97
N ARG A 157 10.11 1.01 -9.11
CA ARG A 157 11.27 0.91 -10.03
C ARG A 157 12.15 -0.31 -9.71
N ALA A 158 12.49 -0.51 -8.44
CA ALA A 158 13.32 -1.64 -8.01
C ALA A 158 12.65 -2.99 -8.31
N ALA A 159 11.35 -3.11 -8.05
CA ALA A 159 10.57 -4.31 -8.36
C ALA A 159 10.55 -4.60 -9.88
N ILE A 160 10.30 -3.58 -10.70
CA ILE A 160 10.29 -3.71 -12.18
C ILE A 160 11.66 -4.17 -12.69
N PHE A 161 12.75 -3.51 -12.27
CA PHE A 161 14.09 -3.89 -12.72
C PHE A 161 14.51 -5.27 -12.21
N ALA A 162 14.03 -5.69 -11.02
CA ALA A 162 14.23 -7.04 -10.53
C ALA A 162 13.51 -8.09 -11.41
N ASN A 163 12.24 -7.86 -11.74
CA ASN A 163 11.44 -8.74 -12.62
C ASN A 163 12.05 -8.84 -14.02
N ARG A 164 12.54 -7.72 -14.56
CA ARG A 164 13.18 -7.65 -15.88
C ARG A 164 14.63 -8.13 -15.89
N GLN A 165 15.23 -8.44 -14.74
CA GLN A 165 16.65 -8.77 -14.58
C GLN A 165 17.57 -7.71 -15.23
N SER A 166 17.18 -6.44 -15.13
CA SER A 166 17.90 -5.37 -15.82
C SER A 166 19.16 -4.96 -15.04
N PRO A 167 20.21 -4.46 -15.72
CA PRO A 167 21.44 -4.00 -15.07
C PRO A 167 21.21 -2.82 -14.11
N GLU A 168 20.16 -2.03 -14.32
CA GLU A 168 19.76 -0.89 -13.48
C GLU A 168 19.25 -1.31 -12.09
N ARG A 169 18.96 -2.60 -11.87
CA ARG A 169 18.49 -3.14 -10.58
C ARG A 169 19.36 -2.70 -9.41
N ALA A 170 20.69 -2.79 -9.54
CA ALA A 170 21.60 -2.48 -8.43
C ALA A 170 21.49 -1.01 -8.00
N GLN A 171 21.36 -0.10 -8.97
CA GLN A 171 21.15 1.32 -8.69
C GLN A 171 19.78 1.56 -8.05
N ALA A 172 18.72 0.96 -8.58
CA ALA A 172 17.37 1.13 -8.04
C ALA A 172 17.27 0.62 -6.58
N VAL A 173 17.95 -0.48 -6.25
CA VAL A 173 18.04 -0.98 -4.88
C VAL A 173 18.85 -0.03 -3.98
N ALA A 174 19.95 0.55 -4.47
CA ALA A 174 20.71 1.55 -3.71
C ALA A 174 19.86 2.80 -3.41
N GLU A 175 19.05 3.24 -4.38
CA GLU A 175 18.14 4.39 -4.22
C GLU A 175 17.04 4.14 -3.17
N LEU A 176 16.73 2.89 -2.81
CA LEU A 176 15.82 2.61 -1.70
C LEU A 176 16.38 3.00 -0.34
N GLY A 177 17.71 3.11 -0.21
CA GLY A 177 18.37 3.39 1.06
C GLY A 177 18.32 2.21 2.03
N SER A 178 18.30 1.00 1.51
CA SER A 178 18.20 -0.23 2.29
C SER A 178 19.55 -0.94 2.44
N PRO A 179 19.77 -1.68 3.54
CA PRO A 179 20.97 -2.47 3.73
C PRO A 179 21.18 -3.48 2.59
N THR A 180 22.32 -3.40 1.93
CA THR A 180 22.78 -4.39 0.93
C THR A 180 23.68 -5.46 1.54
N GLU A 181 24.25 -5.18 2.71
CA GLU A 181 25.05 -6.12 3.50
C GLU A 181 24.69 -6.00 4.99
N ALA A 182 24.62 -7.14 5.67
CA ALA A 182 24.49 -7.18 7.13
C ALA A 182 25.22 -8.39 7.72
N LEU A 183 25.66 -8.25 8.96
CA LEU A 183 26.08 -9.37 9.79
C LEU A 183 24.82 -9.99 10.40
N LEU A 184 24.55 -11.26 10.11
CA LEU A 184 23.50 -12.04 10.77
C LEU A 184 24.09 -12.79 11.96
N VAL A 185 23.46 -12.63 13.11
CA VAL A 185 23.71 -13.41 14.32
C VAL A 185 22.48 -14.29 14.59
N GLY A 186 22.72 -15.60 14.60
CA GLY A 186 21.67 -16.62 14.73
C GLY A 186 21.25 -16.92 16.17
N PRO A 187 20.29 -17.85 16.33
CA PRO A 187 19.65 -18.12 17.62
C PRO A 187 20.53 -18.90 18.60
N LEU A 188 21.61 -19.54 18.13
CA LEU A 188 22.57 -20.22 18.99
C LEU A 188 23.65 -19.28 19.56
N SER A 189 23.50 -17.98 19.35
CA SER A 189 24.37 -16.96 19.95
C SER A 189 24.11 -16.86 21.47
N PRO A 190 25.05 -16.29 22.26
CA PRO A 190 24.84 -16.02 23.68
C PRO A 190 23.71 -15.00 23.95
N TRP A 191 23.08 -14.46 22.91
CA TRP A 191 21.98 -13.50 22.98
C TRP A 191 20.63 -14.11 22.57
N HIS A 192 20.51 -15.44 22.65
CA HIS A 192 19.22 -16.13 22.67
C HIS A 192 18.36 -15.51 23.78
N VAL A 193 17.25 -14.88 23.41
CA VAL A 193 16.25 -14.43 24.36
C VAL A 193 14.87 -14.66 23.74
N LEU A 194 13.99 -15.28 24.52
CA LEU A 194 12.57 -15.48 24.18
C LEU A 194 11.73 -14.20 24.36
N ASP A 195 12.27 -13.21 25.05
CA ASP A 195 11.64 -11.90 25.30
C ASP A 195 12.10 -10.83 24.30
N ALA A 196 11.16 -10.34 23.50
CA ALA A 196 11.35 -9.26 22.53
C ALA A 196 11.55 -7.86 23.13
N LEU A 197 11.47 -7.70 24.45
CA LEU A 197 11.53 -6.41 25.12
C LEU A 197 12.83 -6.16 25.87
N GLU A 198 13.52 -7.21 26.30
CA GLU A 198 14.79 -7.06 27.01
C GLU A 198 15.84 -6.52 26.04
N ARG A 199 16.59 -5.48 26.43
CA ARG A 199 17.69 -4.99 25.60
C ARG A 199 18.84 -5.98 25.63
N LEU A 200 19.38 -6.31 24.46
CA LEU A 200 20.51 -7.23 24.38
C LEU A 200 21.84 -6.46 24.46
N PRO A 201 22.94 -7.10 24.89
CA PRO A 201 24.26 -6.47 24.88
C PRO A 201 24.66 -5.82 23.55
N PRO A 202 24.30 -6.33 22.36
CA PRO A 202 24.53 -5.64 21.09
C PRO A 202 23.70 -4.37 20.90
N GLU A 203 22.52 -4.28 21.50
CA GLU A 203 21.67 -3.08 21.47
C GLU A 203 22.18 -2.03 22.48
N GLU A 204 22.82 -2.47 23.58
CA GLU A 204 23.38 -1.59 24.61
C GLU A 204 24.81 -1.13 24.31
N LYS A 205 25.65 -2.01 23.76
CA LYS A 205 27.09 -1.80 23.56
C LYS A 205 27.50 -1.76 22.09
N GLY A 206 26.59 -2.12 21.18
CA GLY A 206 26.82 -2.06 19.73
C GLY A 206 27.87 -3.00 19.20
N GLN A 207 28.37 -3.90 20.04
CA GLN A 207 29.38 -4.86 19.69
C GLN A 207 28.72 -6.16 19.21
N LEU A 208 29.04 -6.56 17.98
CA LEU A 208 28.48 -7.72 17.31
C LEU A 208 29.57 -8.74 16.87
N ASP A 209 30.84 -8.42 17.07
CA ASP A 209 31.98 -9.23 16.65
C ASP A 209 32.30 -10.36 17.64
N GLY A 210 32.98 -11.41 17.15
CA GLY A 210 33.42 -12.54 17.97
C GLY A 210 32.33 -13.54 18.36
N VAL A 211 31.12 -13.38 17.82
CA VAL A 211 29.98 -14.24 18.13
C VAL A 211 30.04 -15.54 17.33
N PRO A 212 30.03 -16.71 17.99
CA PRO A 212 29.99 -17.99 17.29
C PRO A 212 28.77 -18.07 16.35
N GLY A 213 29.02 -18.45 15.09
CA GLY A 213 27.97 -18.61 14.08
C GLY A 213 27.50 -17.31 13.41
N ALA A 214 28.08 -16.15 13.74
CA ALA A 214 27.81 -14.91 13.00
C ALA A 214 28.37 -14.96 11.58
N ARG A 215 27.62 -14.46 10.60
CA ARG A 215 28.02 -14.50 9.19
C ARG A 215 27.51 -13.29 8.40
N THR A 216 28.27 -12.85 7.41
CA THR A 216 27.84 -11.79 6.50
C THR A 216 26.84 -12.32 5.48
N LEU A 217 25.72 -11.62 5.34
CA LEU A 217 24.74 -11.80 4.27
C LEU A 217 24.80 -10.62 3.31
N ARG A 218 24.50 -10.89 2.04
CA ARG A 218 24.36 -9.90 0.97
C ARG A 218 22.96 -9.99 0.39
N PHE A 219 22.31 -8.86 0.20
CA PHE A 219 20.92 -8.78 -0.24
C PHE A 219 20.86 -8.08 -1.60
N ALA A 220 20.45 -8.82 -2.63
CA ALA A 220 20.33 -8.30 -4.00
C ALA A 220 19.00 -7.54 -4.22
N ASP A 221 18.09 -7.63 -3.26
CA ASP A 221 16.70 -7.15 -3.30
C ASP A 221 16.35 -6.29 -2.09
N ALA A 222 17.35 -5.91 -1.27
CA ALA A 222 17.19 -5.12 -0.05
C ALA A 222 16.34 -5.75 1.08
N HIS A 223 16.01 -7.05 1.00
CA HIS A 223 15.27 -7.75 2.05
C HIS A 223 16.22 -8.41 3.06
N LEU A 224 16.11 -8.08 4.36
CA LEU A 224 16.78 -8.82 5.43
C LEU A 224 16.04 -10.16 5.62
N SER A 225 16.51 -11.19 4.92
CA SER A 225 15.84 -12.48 4.84
C SER A 225 16.39 -13.50 5.84
N LEU A 226 15.47 -14.19 6.51
CA LEU A 226 15.67 -15.37 7.38
C LEU A 226 15.19 -16.66 6.67
N THR A 227 15.00 -16.62 5.35
CA THR A 227 14.76 -17.81 4.54
C THR A 227 15.97 -18.74 4.64
N GLY A 228 15.73 -20.01 4.96
CA GLY A 228 16.79 -20.99 5.21
C GLY A 228 17.23 -21.13 6.67
N GLU A 229 16.88 -20.18 7.55
CA GLU A 229 17.20 -20.34 8.98
C GLU A 229 16.30 -21.38 9.68
N SER A 230 16.83 -22.11 10.65
CA SER A 230 16.07 -23.08 11.45
C SER A 230 15.30 -22.41 12.60
N GLY A 231 14.11 -22.92 12.94
CA GLY A 231 13.38 -22.57 14.17
C GLY A 231 12.38 -21.41 14.01
N SER A 232 11.09 -21.69 14.26
CA SER A 232 10.07 -20.65 14.44
C SER A 232 10.08 -20.17 15.89
N GLY A 233 9.95 -18.86 16.11
CA GLY A 233 10.01 -18.24 17.44
C GLY A 233 11.41 -17.81 17.86
N ASP A 234 12.42 -18.15 17.07
CA ASP A 234 13.81 -17.78 17.30
C ASP A 234 14.06 -16.30 16.96
N GLY A 235 14.88 -15.64 17.78
CA GLY A 235 15.34 -14.27 17.59
C GLY A 235 16.64 -14.21 16.78
N TYR A 236 16.68 -13.27 15.83
CA TYR A 236 17.84 -13.02 14.97
C TYR A 236 18.23 -11.55 15.04
N LEU A 237 19.53 -11.27 14.96
CA LEU A 237 20.04 -9.91 14.86
C LEU A 237 20.73 -9.70 13.52
N PHE A 238 20.35 -8.64 12.82
CA PHE A 238 21.08 -8.09 11.68
C PHE A 238 21.82 -6.83 12.13
N GLY A 239 23.11 -6.74 11.84
CA GLY A 239 23.91 -5.54 12.05
C GLY A 239 24.48 -4.99 10.75
N SER A 240 24.22 -3.72 10.46
CA SER A 240 24.75 -3.03 9.28
C SER A 240 25.32 -1.68 9.68
N ASP A 241 26.56 -1.40 9.27
CA ASP A 241 27.16 -0.07 9.35
C ASP A 241 26.73 0.71 8.10
N VAL A 242 26.12 1.87 8.30
CA VAL A 242 25.69 2.78 7.25
C VAL A 242 26.58 4.02 7.25
N THR A 243 27.22 4.29 6.12
CA THR A 243 27.97 5.52 5.90
C THR A 243 27.04 6.58 5.30
N VAL A 244 26.83 7.65 6.06
CA VAL A 244 26.03 8.82 5.70
C VAL A 244 26.98 9.89 5.13
N ALA A 245 26.85 10.19 3.85
CA ALA A 245 27.72 11.16 3.18
C ALA A 245 27.41 12.63 3.54
N GLN A 246 26.15 12.93 3.85
CA GLN A 246 25.68 14.28 4.13
C GLN A 246 24.79 14.28 5.37
N GLU A 247 25.05 15.23 6.27
CA GLU A 247 24.18 15.46 7.43
C GLU A 247 22.78 15.93 7.00
N GLY A 248 21.75 15.45 7.70
CA GLY A 248 20.38 15.88 7.46
C GLY A 248 19.34 15.03 8.16
N ASP A 249 18.08 15.30 7.85
CA ASP A 249 16.94 14.55 8.35
C ASP A 249 16.63 13.38 7.42
N TYR A 250 16.49 12.20 8.01
CA TYR A 250 16.21 10.94 7.34
C TYR A 250 14.94 10.32 7.89
N LEU A 251 14.29 9.51 7.06
CA LEU A 251 13.16 8.66 7.42
C LEU A 251 13.66 7.25 7.55
N LEU A 252 13.67 6.73 8.77
CA LEU A 252 13.86 5.32 9.03
C LEU A 252 12.52 4.62 8.91
N ARG A 253 12.42 3.67 7.98
CA ARG A 253 11.23 2.86 7.76
C ARG A 253 11.55 1.40 8.01
N SER A 254 10.59 0.68 8.60
CA SER A 254 10.54 -0.77 8.58
C SER A 254 9.23 -1.28 7.97
N VAL A 255 9.30 -2.37 7.21
CA VAL A 255 8.15 -3.10 6.67
C VAL A 255 8.34 -4.59 6.94
N SER A 256 7.46 -5.16 7.75
CA SER A 256 7.44 -6.60 8.04
C SER A 256 6.15 -7.03 8.71
N GLN A 257 5.74 -8.29 8.48
CA GLN A 257 4.73 -8.94 9.30
C GLN A 257 5.30 -9.50 10.60
N LEU A 258 6.63 -9.63 10.72
CA LEU A 258 7.32 -10.12 11.91
C LEU A 258 7.29 -9.12 13.05
N ASP A 259 7.33 -9.64 14.27
CA ASP A 259 7.74 -8.85 15.42
C ASP A 259 9.22 -8.51 15.28
N HIS A 260 9.55 -7.24 15.42
CA HIS A 260 10.91 -6.75 15.24
C HIS A 260 11.14 -5.43 15.97
N ALA A 261 12.40 -5.12 16.22
CA ALA A 261 12.87 -3.84 16.71
C ALA A 261 14.02 -3.34 15.83
N VAL A 262 14.07 -2.03 15.61
CA VAL A 262 15.14 -1.36 14.89
C VAL A 262 15.81 -0.37 15.81
N VAL A 263 17.11 -0.57 16.01
CA VAL A 263 18.00 0.24 16.83
C VAL A 263 18.98 0.96 15.91
N LEU A 264 19.16 2.26 16.12
CA LEU A 264 20.14 3.09 15.40
C LEU A 264 21.04 3.77 16.43
N ASP A 265 22.34 3.54 16.34
CA ASP A 265 23.36 4.10 17.25
C ASP A 265 23.06 3.84 18.75
N GLY A 266 22.50 2.67 19.07
CA GLY A 266 22.11 2.26 20.42
C GLY A 266 20.74 2.76 20.89
N ALA A 267 20.03 3.52 20.05
CA ALA A 267 18.70 4.03 20.35
C ALA A 267 17.60 3.22 19.64
N PRO A 268 16.59 2.68 20.36
CA PRO A 268 15.45 2.04 19.72
C PRO A 268 14.62 3.11 19.01
N VAL A 269 14.49 2.97 17.69
CA VAL A 269 13.78 3.94 16.85
C VAL A 269 12.41 3.41 16.45
N LEU A 270 12.33 2.14 16.03
CA LEU A 270 11.09 1.48 15.60
C LEU A 270 10.91 0.17 16.37
N GLN A 271 9.66 -0.18 16.67
CA GLN A 271 9.32 -1.46 17.28
C GLN A 271 7.92 -1.91 16.82
N ARG A 272 7.80 -3.21 16.54
CA ARG A 272 6.55 -3.91 16.26
C ARG A 272 6.44 -5.12 17.19
N SER A 273 5.32 -5.23 17.91
CA SER A 273 5.07 -6.31 18.87
C SER A 273 3.58 -6.68 18.87
N THR A 274 3.20 -7.48 17.88
CA THR A 274 1.81 -7.88 17.58
C THR A 274 1.15 -8.71 18.69
N TRP A 275 1.95 -9.39 19.52
CA TRP A 275 1.44 -10.13 20.67
C TRP A 275 0.92 -9.23 21.81
N LYS A 276 1.33 -7.96 21.88
CA LYS A 276 0.83 -6.99 22.88
C LYS A 276 -0.38 -6.23 22.37
N LEU A 277 -0.20 -5.63 21.19
CA LEU A 277 -1.15 -4.73 20.57
C LEU A 277 -1.08 -4.98 19.06
N PRO A 278 -2.23 -4.96 18.39
CA PRO A 278 -2.22 -4.95 16.95
C PRO A 278 -1.47 -3.72 16.45
N ALA A 279 -0.74 -3.88 15.34
CA ALA A 279 0.13 -2.86 14.80
C ALA A 279 0.13 -2.94 13.27
N SER A 280 0.43 -1.83 12.60
CA SER A 280 0.71 -1.84 11.17
C SER A 280 1.99 -2.64 10.87
N SER A 281 2.02 -3.34 9.75
CA SER A 281 3.24 -3.97 9.21
C SER A 281 4.29 -2.94 8.78
N GLN A 282 3.94 -1.66 8.74
CA GLN A 282 4.80 -0.54 8.39
C GLN A 282 4.99 0.37 9.60
N ALA A 283 6.23 0.79 9.85
CA ALA A 283 6.56 1.85 10.81
C ALA A 283 7.55 2.83 10.17
N VAL A 284 7.40 4.12 10.49
CA VAL A 284 8.28 5.18 9.99
C VAL A 284 8.57 6.17 11.11
N ARG A 285 9.82 6.63 11.20
CA ARG A 285 10.22 7.69 12.12
C ARG A 285 11.27 8.59 11.50
N GLY A 286 11.15 9.90 11.75
CA GLY A 286 12.19 10.86 11.43
C GLY A 286 13.39 10.72 12.36
N VAL A 287 14.60 10.73 11.81
CA VAL A 287 15.87 10.69 12.54
C VAL A 287 16.83 11.70 11.94
N HIS A 288 17.52 12.45 12.79
CA HIS A 288 18.57 13.37 12.35
C HIS A 288 19.93 12.65 12.38
N LEU A 289 20.64 12.63 11.26
CA LEU A 289 21.94 11.96 11.12
C LEU A 289 23.02 12.94 10.70
N THR A 290 24.15 12.87 11.39
CA THR A 290 25.38 13.57 11.03
C THR A 290 26.07 12.88 9.86
N ALA A 291 26.98 13.56 9.17
CA ALA A 291 27.87 12.87 8.24
C ALA A 291 28.80 11.91 9.00
N GLY A 292 28.96 10.68 8.53
CA GLY A 292 29.80 9.68 9.18
C GLY A 292 29.23 8.26 9.14
N VAL A 293 29.79 7.39 9.97
CA VAL A 293 29.34 5.99 10.09
C VAL A 293 28.37 5.88 11.26
N HIS A 294 27.21 5.30 10.99
CA HIS A 294 26.17 4.95 11.96
C HIS A 294 25.97 3.44 11.94
N ARG A 295 25.41 2.87 13.01
CA ARG A 295 25.15 1.43 13.09
C ARG A 295 23.67 1.16 13.30
N LEU A 296 23.12 0.42 12.36
CA LEU A 296 21.76 -0.09 12.33
C LEU A 296 21.75 -1.53 12.83
N VAL A 297 20.96 -1.81 13.85
CA VAL A 297 20.71 -3.16 14.37
C VAL A 297 19.23 -3.47 14.25
N VAL A 298 18.90 -4.59 13.63
CA VAL A 298 17.53 -5.07 13.47
C VAL A 298 17.40 -6.39 14.21
N ARG A 299 16.56 -6.41 15.24
CA ARG A 299 16.16 -7.64 15.91
C ARG A 299 14.85 -8.13 15.30
N ALA A 300 14.81 -9.35 14.80
CA ALA A 300 13.63 -9.94 14.16
C ALA A 300 13.32 -11.32 14.74
N PHE A 301 12.05 -11.58 15.00
CA PHE A 301 11.57 -12.88 15.48
C PHE A 301 10.96 -13.66 14.33
N LYS A 302 11.49 -14.84 14.04
CA LYS A 302 11.05 -15.63 12.89
C LYS A 302 9.65 -16.21 13.14
N GLY A 303 8.69 -15.80 12.32
CA GLY A 303 7.35 -16.39 12.30
C GLY A 303 7.30 -17.70 11.51
N GLY A 304 6.20 -18.45 11.64
CA GLY A 304 6.02 -19.73 10.93
C GLY A 304 5.84 -19.63 9.41
N LEU A 305 5.38 -18.48 8.89
CA LEU A 305 4.98 -18.32 7.47
C LEU A 305 5.83 -17.31 6.68
N GLN A 306 6.57 -16.44 7.35
CA GLN A 306 7.37 -15.37 6.73
C GLN A 306 8.65 -15.16 7.51
N GLY A 307 9.68 -14.63 6.85
CA GLY A 307 11.02 -14.49 7.45
C GLY A 307 11.78 -13.25 7.00
N HIS A 308 11.12 -12.21 6.46
CA HIS A 308 11.82 -11.02 5.98
C HIS A 308 11.43 -9.75 6.74
N VAL A 309 12.41 -8.88 6.95
CA VAL A 309 12.21 -7.50 7.38
C VAL A 309 12.83 -6.60 6.33
N TRP A 310 12.09 -5.60 5.89
CA TRP A 310 12.66 -4.55 5.05
C TRP A 310 12.92 -3.33 5.90
N VAL A 311 14.14 -2.79 5.82
CA VAL A 311 14.52 -1.54 6.48
C VAL A 311 15.10 -0.58 5.45
N SER A 312 14.77 0.70 5.56
CA SER A 312 15.33 1.73 4.69
C SER A 312 15.55 3.04 5.44
N LEU A 313 16.63 3.73 5.11
CA LEU A 313 16.89 5.13 5.45
C LEU A 313 16.81 6.00 4.20
N GLN A 314 15.94 6.99 4.19
CA GLN A 314 15.81 7.92 3.06
C GLN A 314 15.87 9.37 3.51
N PRO A 315 16.53 10.27 2.77
CA PRO A 315 16.45 11.70 3.02
C PRO A 315 14.98 12.16 3.10
N ALA A 316 14.64 12.95 4.13
CA ALA A 316 13.28 13.45 4.35
C ALA A 316 12.83 14.43 3.24
N ASP A 317 13.78 15.04 2.54
CA ASP A 317 13.54 15.91 1.39
C ASP A 317 13.13 15.15 0.10
N GLY A 318 13.18 13.82 0.13
CA GLY A 318 12.81 12.96 -1.00
C GLY A 318 13.95 12.69 -1.99
N GLN A 319 15.16 13.23 -1.79
CA GLN A 319 16.31 12.97 -2.65
C GLN A 319 16.77 11.50 -2.57
N ALA A 320 17.52 11.06 -3.59
CA ALA A 320 18.09 9.72 -3.56
C ALA A 320 19.13 9.61 -2.42
N PRO A 321 19.04 8.57 -1.56
CA PRO A 321 19.99 8.37 -0.49
C PRO A 321 21.41 8.18 -1.02
N ARG A 322 22.36 8.95 -0.48
CA ARG A 322 23.80 8.72 -0.69
C ARG A 322 24.36 7.93 0.49
N LEU A 323 23.90 6.68 0.60
CA LEU A 323 24.23 5.77 1.69
C LEU A 323 25.04 4.59 1.17
N THR A 324 26.01 4.14 1.95
CA THR A 324 26.74 2.90 1.69
C THR A 324 26.61 1.99 2.90
N PHE A 325 26.23 0.74 2.67
CA PHE A 325 26.03 -0.25 3.73
C PHE A 325 27.13 -1.29 3.71
N ALA A 326 27.60 -1.68 4.89
CA ALA A 326 28.54 -2.76 5.10
C ALA A 326 28.06 -3.61 6.28
N ALA A 327 28.37 -4.91 6.28
CA ALA A 327 28.13 -5.73 7.46
C ALA A 327 28.86 -5.16 8.68
N ALA A 328 28.16 -5.04 9.81
CA ALA A 328 28.73 -4.47 11.03
C ALA A 328 29.99 -5.22 11.47
N LYS A 329 31.07 -4.48 11.77
CA LYS A 329 32.35 -5.04 12.22
C LYS A 329 32.94 -4.24 13.37
N GLY A 330 33.61 -4.92 14.29
CA GLY A 330 34.36 -4.27 15.37
C GLY A 330 33.48 -3.51 16.36
N PRO A 331 34.09 -2.59 17.15
CA PRO A 331 33.35 -1.77 18.11
C PRO A 331 32.29 -0.91 17.40
N PRO A 332 31.25 -0.45 18.12
CA PRO A 332 30.30 0.50 17.53
C PRO A 332 31.01 1.77 17.05
N PRO A 333 30.41 2.48 16.08
CA PRO A 333 30.84 3.83 15.73
C PRO A 333 30.86 4.77 16.96
N ALA A 334 31.63 5.85 16.89
CA ALA A 334 31.93 6.74 18.02
C ALA A 334 30.69 7.30 18.75
N ARG A 335 29.52 7.31 18.10
CA ARG A 335 28.23 7.66 18.68
C ARG A 335 27.47 6.37 18.99
N TRP A 336 27.53 5.94 20.25
CA TRP A 336 26.71 4.85 20.77
C TRP A 336 26.20 5.23 22.16
N GLY A 337 24.91 5.55 22.29
CA GLY A 337 24.43 6.24 23.49
C GLY A 337 23.11 6.99 23.26
N PRO A 338 22.71 7.92 24.15
CA PRO A 338 21.33 8.39 24.24
C PRO A 338 20.82 8.91 22.89
N ALA A 339 19.54 8.62 22.65
CA ALA A 339 18.89 8.71 21.36
C ALA A 339 19.23 9.98 20.57
N PRO A 340 19.28 9.93 19.21
CA PRO A 340 18.96 11.14 18.47
C PRO A 340 17.66 11.67 19.08
N THR A 341 17.69 12.92 19.55
CA THR A 341 16.54 13.58 20.16
C THR A 341 15.34 13.28 19.26
N PRO A 342 14.26 12.64 19.77
CA PRO A 342 13.03 12.61 19.01
C PRO A 342 12.77 14.04 18.54
N ALA A 343 12.44 14.22 17.27
CA ALA A 343 11.80 15.45 16.86
C ALA A 343 10.43 15.48 17.57
N ASP A 344 10.46 15.93 18.82
CA ASP A 344 9.40 16.02 19.81
C ASP A 344 8.71 14.68 20.21
N ASP A 345 8.19 14.64 21.44
CA ASP A 345 7.48 13.49 22.06
C ASP A 345 6.05 13.28 21.49
N GLU A 346 5.66 14.02 20.47
CA GLU A 346 4.49 13.68 19.66
C GLU A 346 4.88 12.59 18.64
N PRO A 347 3.99 11.69 18.23
CA PRO A 347 4.24 10.82 17.08
C PRO A 347 4.61 11.71 15.89
N SER A 348 5.90 11.88 15.65
CA SER A 348 6.45 12.88 14.73
C SER A 348 5.72 12.72 13.40
N THR A 349 4.83 13.67 13.07
CA THR A 349 4.15 13.70 11.78
C THR A 349 5.20 14.08 10.76
N VAL A 350 6.00 13.10 10.35
CA VAL A 350 6.95 13.23 9.26
C VAL A 350 6.15 13.68 8.04
N PRO A 351 6.41 14.88 7.48
CA PRO A 351 5.64 15.37 6.36
C PRO A 351 5.65 14.37 5.19
N GLY A 352 4.46 13.91 4.79
CA GLY A 352 4.31 12.96 3.69
C GLY A 352 4.54 11.49 4.05
N SER A 353 4.53 11.10 5.33
CA SER A 353 4.55 9.68 5.74
C SER A 353 3.29 9.27 6.49
N TYR A 354 2.70 8.14 6.10
CA TYR A 354 1.42 7.66 6.61
C TYR A 354 1.48 6.16 6.98
N PRO A 355 2.25 5.79 8.02
CA PRO A 355 2.49 4.40 8.38
C PRO A 355 1.23 3.65 8.85
N THR A 356 0.20 4.35 9.33
CA THR A 356 -1.07 3.75 9.77
C THR A 356 -2.25 4.27 8.95
N ALA A 357 -3.35 3.52 8.92
CA ALA A 357 -4.61 3.99 8.33
C ALA A 357 -5.05 5.30 9.01
N GLN A 358 -4.95 5.36 10.34
CA GLN A 358 -5.29 6.54 11.13
C GLN A 358 -4.47 7.78 10.71
N SER A 359 -3.15 7.65 10.52
CA SER A 359 -2.30 8.79 10.13
C SER A 359 -2.65 9.35 8.74
N LEU A 360 -3.11 8.49 7.82
CA LEU A 360 -3.59 8.94 6.51
C LEU A 360 -4.96 9.62 6.63
N ALA A 361 -5.86 9.07 7.44
CA ALA A 361 -7.18 9.67 7.68
C ALA A 361 -7.04 11.09 8.27
N GLU A 362 -6.19 11.26 9.29
CA GLU A 362 -5.90 12.57 9.90
C GLU A 362 -5.34 13.58 8.89
N ALA A 363 -4.50 13.12 7.95
CA ALA A 363 -3.95 13.98 6.91
C ALA A 363 -4.98 14.41 5.84
N LEU A 364 -6.04 13.63 5.64
CA LEU A 364 -7.08 13.86 4.62
C LEU A 364 -8.32 14.57 5.20
N GLU A 365 -8.59 14.42 6.49
CA GLU A 365 -9.77 14.96 7.18
C GLU A 365 -9.96 16.47 7.00
N PRO A 366 -8.92 17.33 7.03
CA PRO A 366 -9.09 18.77 6.84
C PRO A 366 -9.74 19.16 5.51
N GLU A 367 -9.64 18.30 4.50
CA GLU A 367 -10.14 18.56 3.15
C GLU A 367 -11.36 17.73 2.79
N GLY A 368 -11.37 16.43 3.13
CA GLY A 368 -12.44 15.50 2.77
C GLY A 368 -13.52 15.32 3.84
N GLY A 369 -13.27 15.80 5.06
CA GLY A 369 -14.08 15.48 6.24
C GLY A 369 -13.83 14.05 6.75
N ALA A 370 -14.31 13.78 7.97
CA ALA A 370 -13.99 12.57 8.71
C ALA A 370 -14.40 11.27 7.97
N ALA A 371 -15.61 11.21 7.42
CA ALA A 371 -16.10 9.97 6.78
C ALA A 371 -15.33 9.63 5.49
N LEU A 372 -15.06 10.59 4.61
CA LEU A 372 -14.33 10.34 3.38
C LEU A 372 -12.86 10.00 3.66
N ALA A 373 -12.23 10.73 4.58
CA ALA A 373 -10.86 10.47 5.00
C ALA A 373 -10.70 9.05 5.57
N ALA A 374 -11.62 8.64 6.45
CA ALA A 374 -11.65 7.29 7.01
C ALA A 374 -11.83 6.22 5.92
N LEU A 375 -12.75 6.43 4.97
CA LEU A 375 -12.99 5.46 3.89
C LEU A 375 -11.79 5.31 2.96
N VAL A 376 -11.17 6.41 2.52
CA VAL A 376 -9.97 6.37 1.66
C VAL A 376 -8.78 5.74 2.39
N ALA A 377 -8.56 6.13 3.64
CA ALA A 377 -7.47 5.56 4.43
C ALA A 377 -7.66 4.07 4.73
N ALA A 378 -8.90 3.65 5.00
CA ALA A 378 -9.25 2.24 5.15
C ALA A 378 -8.98 1.45 3.85
N ALA A 379 -9.33 2.00 2.68
CA ALA A 379 -9.10 1.34 1.40
C ALA A 379 -7.60 1.19 1.06
N ASP A 380 -6.78 2.21 1.35
CA ASP A 380 -5.31 2.18 1.17
C ASP A 380 -4.62 1.18 2.11
N ALA A 381 -5.11 1.04 3.34
CA ALA A 381 -4.38 0.35 4.39
C ALA A 381 -4.73 -1.15 4.57
N ARG A 382 -5.61 -1.73 3.74
CA ARG A 382 -6.13 -3.11 3.86
C ARG A 382 -5.04 -4.18 4.08
N GLY A 383 -3.99 -4.15 3.27
CA GLY A 383 -2.88 -5.11 3.34
C GLY A 383 -1.83 -4.84 4.44
N ARG A 384 -1.89 -3.69 5.14
CA ARG A 384 -0.80 -3.20 6.00
C ARG A 384 -1.20 -2.78 7.41
N ASP A 385 -2.45 -2.39 7.66
CA ASP A 385 -2.91 -1.93 8.98
C ASP A 385 -4.35 -2.37 9.24
N ARG A 386 -4.54 -3.69 9.37
CA ARG A 386 -5.87 -4.33 9.43
C ARG A 386 -6.76 -3.77 10.54
N ASP A 387 -6.23 -3.60 11.73
CA ASP A 387 -7.00 -3.12 12.88
C ASP A 387 -7.33 -1.63 12.75
N GLY A 388 -6.42 -0.83 12.20
CA GLY A 388 -6.69 0.56 11.84
C GLY A 388 -7.82 0.65 10.81
N VAL A 389 -7.77 -0.18 9.77
CA VAL A 389 -8.82 -0.27 8.73
C VAL A 389 -10.17 -0.64 9.33
N LYS A 390 -10.22 -1.68 10.16
CA LYS A 390 -11.46 -2.10 10.83
C LYS A 390 -12.03 -0.99 11.71
N THR A 391 -11.17 -0.33 12.50
CA THR A 391 -11.59 0.78 13.37
C THR A 391 -12.19 1.93 12.56
N LEU A 392 -11.56 2.30 11.44
CA LEU A 392 -12.06 3.35 10.57
C LEU A 392 -13.39 2.98 9.89
N LEU A 393 -13.52 1.74 9.39
CA LEU A 393 -14.75 1.28 8.76
C LEU A 393 -15.91 1.14 9.75
N ASP A 394 -15.66 0.66 10.97
CA ASP A 394 -16.66 0.55 12.04
C ASP A 394 -17.11 1.94 12.54
N ALA A 395 -16.29 2.97 12.38
CA ALA A 395 -16.61 4.35 12.73
C ALA A 395 -17.41 5.11 11.67
N LEU A 396 -17.59 4.55 10.46
CA LEU A 396 -18.37 5.19 9.40
C LEU A 396 -19.86 5.30 9.80
N PRO A 397 -20.51 6.45 9.55
CA PRO A 397 -21.92 6.60 9.87
C PRO A 397 -22.80 5.72 8.95
N PRO A 398 -24.00 5.31 9.38
CA PRO A 398 -24.90 4.48 8.56
C PRO A 398 -25.29 5.10 7.21
N SER A 399 -25.18 6.43 7.06
CA SER A 399 -25.38 7.14 5.79
C SER A 399 -24.30 6.81 4.75
N VAL A 400 -23.12 6.38 5.18
CA VAL A 400 -22.00 5.97 4.33
C VAL A 400 -22.00 4.44 4.24
N ALA A 401 -23.00 3.93 3.53
CA ALA A 401 -23.23 2.49 3.35
C ALA A 401 -23.52 2.15 1.88
N ALA A 402 -22.96 2.92 0.95
CA ALA A 402 -23.04 2.64 -0.48
C ALA A 402 -22.32 1.32 -0.82
N PRO A 403 -22.61 0.73 -2.01
CA PRO A 403 -21.97 -0.51 -2.47
C PRO A 403 -20.44 -0.53 -2.29
N ALA A 404 -19.75 0.58 -2.54
CA ALA A 404 -18.29 0.66 -2.40
C ALA A 404 -17.78 0.39 -0.98
N VAL A 405 -18.52 0.87 0.02
CA VAL A 405 -18.18 0.64 1.44
C VAL A 405 -18.39 -0.83 1.80
N LEU A 406 -19.47 -1.43 1.29
CA LEU A 406 -19.80 -2.83 1.54
C LEU A 406 -18.76 -3.79 0.90
N VAL A 407 -18.34 -3.51 -0.33
CA VAL A 407 -17.24 -4.26 -0.98
C VAL A 407 -15.95 -4.13 -0.18
N ALA A 408 -15.56 -2.92 0.23
CA ALA A 408 -14.35 -2.71 1.01
C ALA A 408 -14.39 -3.50 2.34
N ARG A 409 -15.54 -3.50 3.03
CA ARG A 409 -15.74 -4.31 4.24
C ARG A 409 -15.63 -5.81 3.98
N ALA A 410 -16.16 -6.29 2.85
CA ALA A 410 -16.06 -7.69 2.48
C ALA A 410 -14.60 -8.10 2.23
N GLU A 411 -13.82 -7.30 1.52
CA GLU A 411 -12.40 -7.57 1.26
C GLU A 411 -11.58 -7.60 2.56
N VAL A 412 -11.80 -6.64 3.46
CA VAL A 412 -11.17 -6.63 4.79
C VAL A 412 -11.52 -7.88 5.58
N ALA A 413 -12.77 -8.32 5.53
CA ALA A 413 -13.19 -9.55 6.18
C ALA A 413 -12.46 -10.78 5.61
N LEU A 414 -12.30 -10.87 4.28
CA LEU A 414 -11.59 -11.98 3.63
C LEU A 414 -10.11 -12.03 3.99
N GLU A 415 -9.47 -10.89 4.21
CA GLU A 415 -8.05 -10.80 4.59
C GLU A 415 -7.80 -11.01 6.10
N ASP A 416 -8.85 -11.01 6.92
CA ASP A 416 -8.78 -11.14 8.37
C ASP A 416 -8.44 -12.57 8.80
N ARG A 417 -7.14 -12.81 9.04
CA ARG A 417 -6.61 -14.10 9.53
C ARG A 417 -6.86 -14.33 11.03
N ALA A 418 -7.34 -13.34 11.78
CA ALA A 418 -7.70 -13.54 13.18
C ALA A 418 -9.07 -14.25 13.31
N LEU A 419 -9.88 -14.22 12.26
CA LEU A 419 -11.15 -14.92 12.19
C LEU A 419 -10.98 -16.31 11.56
N PRO A 420 -11.75 -17.33 12.01
CA PRO A 420 -11.86 -18.58 11.28
C PRO A 420 -12.36 -18.32 9.85
N ALA A 421 -11.77 -19.00 8.86
CA ALA A 421 -12.07 -18.79 7.44
C ALA A 421 -13.57 -18.85 7.10
N ARG A 422 -14.34 -19.71 7.77
CA ARG A 422 -15.80 -19.79 7.61
C ARG A 422 -16.51 -18.49 8.05
N VAL A 423 -16.05 -17.88 9.13
CA VAL A 423 -16.64 -16.65 9.68
C VAL A 423 -16.30 -15.45 8.82
N SER A 424 -15.04 -15.30 8.40
CA SER A 424 -14.63 -14.23 7.47
C SER A 424 -15.39 -14.30 6.15
N ARG A 425 -15.43 -15.48 5.52
CA ARG A 425 -16.19 -15.71 4.28
C ARG A 425 -17.68 -15.41 4.46
N GLY A 426 -18.33 -15.91 5.52
CA GLY A 426 -19.74 -15.63 5.77
C GLY A 426 -20.06 -14.15 6.02
N ARG A 427 -19.11 -13.38 6.58
CA ARG A 427 -19.26 -11.91 6.69
C ARG A 427 -19.12 -11.24 5.34
N ALA A 428 -18.08 -11.60 4.59
CA ALA A 428 -17.83 -11.07 3.25
C ALA A 428 -19.00 -11.33 2.31
N THR A 429 -19.53 -12.56 2.25
CA THR A 429 -20.67 -12.91 1.40
C THR A 429 -21.89 -12.03 1.69
N ARG A 430 -22.24 -11.78 2.96
CA ARG A 430 -23.37 -10.92 3.33
C ARG A 430 -23.18 -9.48 2.86
N ASP A 431 -21.98 -8.92 3.08
CA ASP A 431 -21.69 -7.55 2.65
C ASP A 431 -21.70 -7.44 1.11
N LEU A 432 -21.20 -8.46 0.39
CA LEU A 432 -21.25 -8.52 -1.07
C LEU A 432 -22.67 -8.69 -1.63
N GLU A 433 -23.50 -9.53 -1.01
CA GLU A 433 -24.91 -9.67 -1.37
C GLU A 433 -25.66 -8.35 -1.18
N GLN A 434 -25.46 -7.69 -0.04
CA GLN A 434 -26.04 -6.38 0.22
C GLN A 434 -25.53 -5.31 -0.76
N ALA A 435 -24.26 -5.39 -1.19
CA ALA A 435 -23.74 -4.51 -2.22
C ALA A 435 -24.47 -4.72 -3.56
N LEU A 436 -24.72 -5.97 -3.95
CA LEU A 436 -25.42 -6.32 -5.20
C LEU A 436 -26.93 -6.04 -5.15
N GLU A 437 -27.55 -6.08 -3.97
CA GLU A 437 -28.93 -5.61 -3.79
C GLU A 437 -29.06 -4.11 -4.09
N LYS A 438 -28.04 -3.32 -3.72
CA LYS A 438 -28.00 -1.88 -3.94
C LYS A 438 -27.52 -1.49 -5.34
N ASP A 439 -26.54 -2.22 -5.87
CA ASP A 439 -26.02 -2.06 -7.23
C ASP A 439 -25.80 -3.45 -7.87
N PRO A 440 -26.78 -3.96 -8.63
CA PRO A 440 -26.69 -5.24 -9.33
C PRO A 440 -25.55 -5.32 -10.37
N HIS A 441 -24.98 -4.17 -10.74
CA HIS A 441 -23.92 -4.01 -11.74
C HIS A 441 -22.55 -3.71 -11.12
N SER A 442 -22.40 -3.84 -9.79
CA SER A 442 -21.10 -3.66 -9.13
C SER A 442 -20.09 -4.73 -9.58
N VAL A 443 -19.18 -4.37 -10.48
CA VAL A 443 -18.14 -5.28 -10.99
C VAL A 443 -17.26 -5.82 -9.86
N PRO A 444 -16.76 -5.02 -8.90
CA PRO A 444 -15.99 -5.53 -7.77
C PRO A 444 -16.75 -6.57 -6.93
N ALA A 445 -18.04 -6.34 -6.66
CA ALA A 445 -18.83 -7.27 -5.88
C ALA A 445 -19.06 -8.59 -6.64
N LEU A 446 -19.37 -8.51 -7.94
CA LEU A 446 -19.52 -9.68 -8.81
C LEU A 446 -18.22 -10.48 -8.91
N LEU A 447 -17.07 -9.80 -9.09
CA LEU A 447 -15.76 -10.45 -9.13
C LEU A 447 -15.41 -11.12 -7.81
N ALA A 448 -15.60 -10.44 -6.67
CA ALA A 448 -15.31 -11.02 -5.36
C ALA A 448 -16.18 -12.26 -5.08
N GLN A 449 -17.49 -12.21 -5.40
CA GLN A 449 -18.35 -13.39 -5.28
C GLN A 449 -17.96 -14.51 -6.25
N ALA A 450 -17.57 -14.18 -7.49
CA ALA A 450 -17.13 -15.15 -8.47
C ALA A 450 -15.83 -15.85 -8.03
N THR A 451 -14.87 -15.12 -7.45
CA THR A 451 -13.65 -15.68 -6.86
C THR A 451 -13.96 -16.59 -5.69
N LEU A 452 -14.86 -16.21 -4.78
CA LEU A 452 -15.30 -17.08 -3.68
C LEU A 452 -15.96 -18.37 -4.20
N ALA A 453 -16.82 -18.26 -5.22
CA ALA A 453 -17.43 -19.42 -5.85
C ALA A 453 -16.38 -20.32 -6.52
N PHE A 454 -15.39 -19.73 -7.19
CA PHE A 454 -14.29 -20.47 -7.80
C PHE A 454 -13.44 -21.21 -6.76
N GLU A 455 -13.08 -20.56 -5.65
CA GLU A 455 -12.34 -21.19 -4.53
C GLU A 455 -13.10 -22.35 -3.88
N ASP A 456 -14.44 -22.27 -3.86
CA ASP A 456 -15.31 -23.33 -3.36
C ASP A 456 -15.61 -24.42 -4.41
N ALA A 457 -14.91 -24.41 -5.56
CA ALA A 457 -15.11 -25.30 -6.70
C ALA A 457 -16.53 -25.26 -7.31
N ARG A 458 -17.28 -24.18 -7.07
CA ARG A 458 -18.59 -23.90 -7.70
C ARG A 458 -18.41 -23.16 -9.03
N TYR A 459 -17.74 -23.83 -9.98
CA TYR A 459 -17.30 -23.21 -11.23
C TYR A 459 -18.44 -22.71 -12.12
N ALA A 460 -19.62 -23.36 -12.09
CA ALA A 460 -20.78 -22.90 -12.84
C ALA A 460 -21.29 -21.54 -12.33
N ASP A 461 -21.43 -21.40 -11.01
CA ASP A 461 -21.83 -20.14 -10.36
C ASP A 461 -20.79 -19.04 -10.62
N ALA A 462 -19.49 -19.39 -10.52
CA ALA A 462 -18.40 -18.46 -10.83
C ALA A 462 -18.46 -17.96 -12.28
N MET A 463 -18.79 -18.83 -13.24
CA MET A 463 -18.93 -18.47 -14.65
C MET A 463 -20.14 -17.56 -14.90
N GLU A 464 -21.26 -17.80 -14.22
CA GLU A 464 -22.44 -16.95 -14.30
C GLU A 464 -22.16 -15.55 -13.74
N LEU A 465 -21.52 -15.47 -12.56
CA LEU A 465 -21.15 -14.20 -11.94
C LEU A 465 -20.15 -13.42 -12.79
N ALA A 466 -19.17 -14.10 -13.40
CA ALA A 466 -18.21 -13.47 -14.31
C ALA A 466 -18.89 -12.93 -15.58
N ALA A 467 -19.86 -13.67 -16.15
CA ALA A 467 -20.65 -13.20 -17.28
C ALA A 467 -21.52 -11.98 -16.93
N ARG A 468 -22.10 -11.94 -15.72
CA ARG A 468 -22.79 -10.75 -15.19
C ARG A 468 -21.84 -9.56 -15.06
N ALA A 469 -20.63 -9.77 -14.56
CA ALA A 469 -19.62 -8.72 -14.44
C ALA A 469 -19.22 -8.17 -15.82
N ARG A 470 -19.09 -9.05 -16.83
CA ARG A 470 -18.84 -8.64 -18.22
C ARG A 470 -19.97 -7.80 -18.80
N ALA A 471 -21.21 -8.13 -18.48
CA ALA A 471 -22.38 -7.39 -18.95
C ALA A 471 -22.59 -6.05 -18.21
N ALA A 472 -22.03 -5.89 -17.01
CA ALA A 472 -22.22 -4.71 -16.18
C ALA A 472 -21.53 -3.45 -16.72
N HIS A 473 -20.44 -3.61 -17.48
CA HIS A 473 -19.73 -2.48 -18.10
C HIS A 473 -19.16 -2.88 -19.46
N THR A 474 -19.31 -2.01 -20.47
CA THR A 474 -18.78 -2.23 -21.83
C THR A 474 -17.83 -1.09 -22.21
N PRO A 475 -16.58 -1.38 -22.60
CA PRO A 475 -15.95 -2.70 -22.64
C PRO A 475 -15.73 -3.28 -21.24
N ALA A 476 -15.67 -4.62 -21.14
CA ALA A 476 -15.34 -5.29 -19.89
C ALA A 476 -13.86 -5.10 -19.56
N GLY A 477 -13.56 -4.92 -18.28
CA GLY A 477 -12.20 -4.79 -17.79
C GLY A 477 -11.39 -6.09 -17.78
N ALA A 478 -10.06 -5.99 -17.80
CA ALA A 478 -9.15 -7.14 -17.81
C ALA A 478 -9.42 -8.16 -16.68
N PRO A 479 -9.64 -7.76 -15.40
CA PRO A 479 -9.90 -8.72 -14.32
C PRO A 479 -11.12 -9.63 -14.58
N VAL A 480 -12.14 -9.12 -15.27
CA VAL A 480 -13.32 -9.90 -15.64
C VAL A 480 -12.97 -10.98 -16.66
N ALA A 481 -12.25 -10.59 -17.73
CA ALA A 481 -11.85 -11.53 -18.77
C ALA A 481 -10.84 -12.57 -18.25
N LEU A 482 -9.92 -12.18 -17.37
CA LEU A 482 -8.96 -13.09 -16.71
C LEU A 482 -9.68 -14.11 -15.80
N LEU A 483 -10.65 -13.67 -14.99
CA LEU A 483 -11.43 -14.58 -14.17
C LEU A 483 -12.24 -15.56 -15.03
N GLU A 484 -12.91 -15.06 -16.09
CA GLU A 484 -13.61 -15.94 -17.04
C GLU A 484 -12.68 -16.98 -17.67
N ALA A 485 -11.45 -16.59 -18.04
CA ALA A 485 -10.47 -17.51 -18.59
C ALA A 485 -10.09 -18.61 -17.59
N ARG A 486 -9.83 -18.25 -16.32
CA ARG A 486 -9.53 -19.21 -15.24
C ARG A 486 -10.69 -20.18 -14.98
N VAL A 487 -11.91 -19.67 -14.90
CA VAL A 487 -13.11 -20.51 -14.69
C VAL A 487 -13.34 -21.41 -15.91
N ALA A 488 -13.14 -20.91 -17.13
CA ALA A 488 -13.25 -21.71 -18.35
C ALA A 488 -12.20 -22.84 -18.38
N GLN A 489 -10.95 -22.58 -17.99
CA GLN A 489 -9.91 -23.60 -17.87
C GLN A 489 -10.25 -24.68 -16.84
N ALA A 490 -10.84 -24.30 -15.70
CA ALA A 490 -11.28 -25.26 -14.67
C ALA A 490 -12.44 -26.14 -15.17
N LEU A 491 -13.27 -25.63 -16.08
CA LEU A 491 -14.34 -26.36 -16.76
C LEU A 491 -13.87 -27.11 -18.02
N ASN A 492 -12.58 -27.08 -18.36
CA ASN A 492 -12.01 -27.62 -19.60
C ASN A 492 -12.64 -27.05 -20.88
N LEU A 493 -13.01 -25.76 -20.84
CA LEU A 493 -13.55 -25.00 -21.97
C LEU A 493 -12.45 -24.17 -22.64
N ASP A 494 -11.39 -24.82 -23.13
CA ASP A 494 -10.17 -24.14 -23.57
C ASP A 494 -10.42 -23.09 -24.66
N GLY A 495 -11.28 -23.35 -25.63
CA GLY A 495 -11.61 -22.37 -26.68
C GLY A 495 -12.23 -21.08 -26.12
N ARG A 496 -13.00 -21.17 -25.03
CA ARG A 496 -13.54 -19.99 -24.33
C ARG A 496 -12.46 -19.29 -23.52
N ALA A 497 -11.56 -20.04 -22.88
CA ALA A 497 -10.41 -19.47 -22.19
C ALA A 497 -9.49 -18.69 -23.15
N GLU A 498 -9.18 -19.26 -24.33
CA GLU A 498 -8.36 -18.58 -25.35
C GLU A 498 -9.02 -17.29 -25.85
N GLN A 499 -10.34 -17.30 -26.09
CA GLN A 499 -11.06 -16.10 -26.50
C GLN A 499 -11.00 -15.00 -25.43
N ALA A 500 -11.18 -15.35 -24.16
CA ALA A 500 -11.12 -14.40 -23.05
C ALA A 500 -9.69 -13.82 -22.87
N VAL A 501 -8.66 -14.67 -22.97
CA VAL A 501 -7.25 -14.25 -22.92
C VAL A 501 -6.91 -13.36 -24.11
N ALA A 502 -7.31 -13.72 -25.33
CA ALA A 502 -7.05 -12.93 -26.53
C ALA A 502 -7.72 -11.56 -26.46
N ALA A 503 -8.95 -11.48 -25.92
CA ALA A 503 -9.63 -10.20 -25.69
C ALA A 503 -8.85 -9.32 -24.69
N THR A 504 -8.32 -9.93 -23.61
CA THR A 504 -7.49 -9.23 -22.62
C THR A 504 -6.21 -8.69 -23.27
N LEU A 505 -5.46 -9.51 -24.00
CA LEU A 505 -4.21 -9.10 -24.66
C LEU A 505 -4.44 -8.06 -25.76
N THR A 506 -5.62 -8.03 -26.37
CA THR A 506 -6.00 -6.99 -27.35
C THR A 506 -6.23 -5.65 -26.67
N ALA A 507 -6.87 -5.64 -25.50
CA ALA A 507 -7.14 -4.43 -24.74
C ALA A 507 -5.92 -3.95 -23.91
N HIS A 508 -5.09 -4.90 -23.47
CA HIS A 508 -3.98 -4.70 -22.53
C HIS A 508 -2.77 -5.52 -23.01
N ALA A 509 -2.05 -4.95 -23.96
CA ALA A 509 -0.89 -5.62 -24.54
C ALA A 509 0.19 -5.87 -23.47
N GLY A 510 0.66 -7.11 -23.39
CA GLY A 510 1.72 -7.49 -22.46
C GLY A 510 1.28 -7.66 -21.00
N ASP A 511 -0.02 -7.88 -20.76
CA ASP A 511 -0.54 -8.35 -19.46
C ASP A 511 0.07 -9.72 -19.10
N CYS A 512 0.81 -9.76 -17.99
CA CYS A 512 1.60 -10.93 -17.63
C CYS A 512 0.74 -12.13 -17.21
N GLU A 513 -0.42 -11.88 -16.60
CA GLU A 513 -1.34 -12.95 -16.22
C GLU A 513 -2.01 -13.54 -17.46
N ALA A 514 -2.47 -12.70 -18.37
CA ALA A 514 -3.07 -13.13 -19.63
C ALA A 514 -2.07 -13.95 -20.46
N LEU A 515 -0.80 -13.50 -20.56
CA LEU A 515 0.27 -14.25 -21.22
C LEU A 515 0.52 -15.60 -20.57
N ALA A 516 0.51 -15.68 -19.23
CA ALA A 516 0.72 -16.93 -18.51
C ALA A 516 -0.43 -17.92 -18.77
N LEU A 517 -1.67 -17.45 -18.69
CA LEU A 517 -2.85 -18.25 -19.04
C LEU A 517 -2.79 -18.71 -20.50
N GLN A 518 -2.33 -17.86 -21.43
CA GLN A 518 -2.15 -18.22 -22.84
C GLN A 518 -1.15 -19.36 -23.03
N ALA A 519 -0.01 -19.30 -22.32
CA ALA A 519 1.01 -20.34 -22.35
C ALA A 519 0.48 -21.66 -21.78
N ASP A 520 -0.28 -21.61 -20.68
CA ASP A 520 -0.88 -22.79 -20.07
C ASP A 520 -1.93 -23.45 -20.96
N VAL A 521 -2.75 -22.70 -21.70
CA VAL A 521 -3.66 -23.29 -22.69
C VAL A 521 -2.89 -23.96 -23.84
N ALA A 522 -1.84 -23.33 -24.37
CA ALA A 522 -1.00 -23.94 -25.42
C ALA A 522 -0.38 -25.25 -24.96
N ARG A 523 0.12 -25.29 -23.71
CA ARG A 523 0.72 -26.47 -23.09
C ARG A 523 -0.28 -27.63 -23.03
N ARG A 524 -1.55 -27.36 -22.70
CA ARG A 524 -2.62 -28.39 -22.68
C ARG A 524 -2.96 -28.95 -24.05
N HIS A 525 -2.68 -28.20 -25.13
CA HIS A 525 -2.90 -28.64 -26.50
C HIS A 525 -1.68 -29.33 -27.12
N ASP A 526 -0.63 -29.59 -26.34
CA ASP A 526 0.65 -30.15 -26.79
C ASP A 526 1.28 -29.38 -27.98
N ALA A 527 0.99 -28.08 -28.08
CA ALA A 527 1.44 -27.23 -29.18
C ALA A 527 2.83 -26.64 -28.89
N LEU A 528 3.87 -27.47 -28.90
CA LEU A 528 5.23 -27.14 -28.43
C LEU A 528 5.85 -25.87 -29.06
N GLU A 529 5.68 -25.65 -30.38
CA GLU A 529 6.22 -24.44 -31.02
C GLU A 529 5.49 -23.16 -30.58
N LEU A 530 4.18 -23.28 -30.38
CA LEU A 530 3.32 -22.20 -29.90
C LEU A 530 3.58 -21.91 -28.42
N GLU A 531 3.82 -22.96 -27.62
CA GLU A 531 4.24 -22.85 -26.23
C GLU A 531 5.55 -22.07 -26.13
N ARG A 532 6.58 -22.44 -26.89
CA ARG A 532 7.88 -21.73 -26.88
C ARG A 532 7.73 -20.25 -27.23
N HIS A 533 6.98 -19.94 -28.29
CA HIS A 533 6.71 -18.56 -28.67
C HIS A 533 5.97 -17.77 -27.57
N ARG A 534 4.99 -18.40 -26.89
CA ARG A 534 4.24 -17.79 -25.78
C ARG A 534 5.11 -17.63 -24.52
N GLN A 535 6.04 -18.55 -24.25
CA GLN A 535 7.02 -18.44 -23.16
C GLN A 535 8.02 -17.31 -23.41
N GLU A 536 8.48 -17.10 -24.65
CA GLU A 536 9.32 -15.95 -25.01
C GLU A 536 8.58 -14.62 -24.75
N ALA A 537 7.26 -14.59 -24.96
CA ALA A 537 6.44 -13.42 -24.62
C ALA A 537 6.30 -13.17 -23.11
N LEU A 538 6.56 -14.17 -22.25
CA LEU A 538 6.60 -14.00 -20.79
C LEU A 538 7.93 -13.42 -20.29
N ALA A 539 8.97 -13.28 -21.13
CA ALA A 539 10.26 -12.75 -20.69
C ALA A 539 10.15 -11.39 -19.98
N GLY A 540 10.51 -11.31 -18.71
CA GLY A 540 10.40 -10.07 -17.91
C GLY A 540 9.06 -9.88 -17.20
N CYS A 541 8.13 -10.82 -17.32
CA CYS A 541 7.02 -10.98 -16.37
C CYS A 541 7.50 -11.69 -15.09
N PRO A 542 6.87 -11.42 -13.93
CA PRO A 542 7.16 -12.14 -12.69
C PRO A 542 6.95 -13.65 -12.86
N GLY A 543 7.92 -14.45 -12.40
CA GLY A 543 7.79 -15.92 -12.38
C GLY A 543 7.96 -16.61 -13.74
N ALA A 544 8.42 -15.90 -14.79
CA ALA A 544 8.66 -16.48 -16.12
C ALA A 544 9.87 -17.43 -16.23
N GLN A 545 10.40 -17.95 -15.11
CA GLN A 545 11.60 -18.80 -15.05
C GLN A 545 11.25 -20.25 -14.71
#